data_AF-A0A927MLE8-F1
#
_entry.id   AF-A0A927MLE8-F1
#
_cell.length_a   1.000
_cell.length_b   1.000
_cell.length_c   1.000
_cell.angle_alpha   90.00
_cell.angle_beta   90.00
_cell.angle_gamma   90.00
#
_symmetry.space_group_name_H-M   'P 1'
#
loop_
_entity.id
_entity.type
_entity.pdbx_description
1 polymer ?
#
loop_
_entity_poly.entity_id
_entity_poly.type
_entity_poly.pdbx_seq_one_letter_code
_entity_poly.pdbx_strand_id
1 'polypeptide(L)'
;MPGTRSDDWRKIINWSYHDVIVSKVTLGPLTVQLHSTEGEYLGSVTIGFTKEIREKLLLGIPPFVVKVRARGWTSGRKLRLPQIVKVK
;
A
#
# COMPACT_ATOMS: atom_id res chain seq x y z
N MET A 1 -13.76 25.95 -9.29
CA MET A 1 -14.52 24.70 -9.01
C MET A 1 -13.53 23.54 -9.01
N PRO A 2 -13.47 22.70 -7.97
CA PRO A 2 -12.49 21.63 -7.86
C PRO A 2 -12.68 20.61 -8.99
N GLY A 3 -11.55 20.15 -9.56
CA GLY A 3 -11.49 19.39 -10.80
C GLY A 3 -12.28 18.09 -10.78
N THR A 4 -13.37 18.06 -11.51
CA THR A 4 -14.16 16.86 -11.79
C THR A 4 -13.29 15.87 -12.54
N ARG A 5 -13.08 14.68 -11.97
CA ARG A 5 -12.33 13.61 -12.62
C ARG A 5 -13.22 12.98 -13.69
N SER A 6 -12.96 13.29 -14.96
CA SER A 6 -13.63 12.69 -16.12
C SER A 6 -12.95 11.39 -16.56
N ASP A 7 -13.73 10.43 -17.08
CA ASP A 7 -13.28 9.08 -17.47
C ASP A 7 -12.28 9.04 -18.64
N ASP A 8 -12.14 10.14 -19.40
CA ASP A 8 -11.21 10.26 -20.54
C ASP A 8 -9.73 10.41 -20.16
N TRP A 9 -9.41 10.35 -18.87
CA TRP A 9 -8.02 10.30 -18.41
C TRP A 9 -7.40 8.91 -18.68
N ARG A 10 -7.11 8.57 -19.94
CA ARG A 10 -6.25 7.42 -20.29
C ARG A 10 -4.84 7.65 -19.74
N LYS A 11 -4.63 7.42 -18.44
CA LYS A 11 -3.29 7.36 -17.84
C LYS A 11 -2.67 6.02 -18.18
N ILE A 12 -1.98 6.02 -19.30
CA ILE A 12 -0.86 5.13 -19.58
C ILE A 12 0.22 5.49 -18.54
N ILE A 13 0.13 4.88 -17.36
CA ILE A 13 1.19 4.38 -16.47
C ILE A 13 0.47 3.81 -15.23
N ASN A 14 0.45 2.48 -15.18
CA ASN A 14 -0.43 1.59 -14.42
C ASN A 14 -0.10 1.52 -12.91
N TRP A 15 -0.07 2.66 -12.20
CA TRP A 15 0.12 2.69 -10.74
C TRP A 15 -0.89 3.61 -10.06
N SER A 16 -1.68 3.04 -9.15
CA SER A 16 -2.56 3.76 -8.23
C SER A 16 -1.90 3.89 -6.86
N TYR A 17 -2.02 5.05 -6.21
CA TYR A 17 -1.46 5.31 -4.89
C TYR A 17 -2.56 5.35 -3.84
N HIS A 18 -2.31 4.72 -2.69
CA HIS A 18 -3.27 4.60 -1.59
C HIS A 18 -2.56 4.84 -0.26
N ASP A 19 -3.23 5.54 0.65
CA ASP A 19 -2.83 5.58 2.04
C ASP A 19 -3.55 4.43 2.77
N VAL A 20 -2.78 3.53 3.39
CA VAL A 20 -3.29 2.31 4.02
C VAL A 20 -2.66 2.11 5.40
N ILE A 21 -3.31 1.32 6.24
CA ILE A 21 -2.83 1.01 7.58
C ILE A 21 -2.04 -0.30 7.53
N VAL A 22 -0.83 -0.29 8.09
CA VAL A 22 -0.10 -1.52 8.39
C VAL A 22 -0.66 -2.07 9.69
N SER A 23 -1.29 -3.24 9.66
CA SER A 23 -1.84 -3.88 10.85
C SER A 23 -0.82 -4.81 11.53
N LYS A 24 0.04 -5.45 10.73
CA LYS A 24 1.01 -6.44 11.20
C LYS A 24 2.26 -6.44 10.32
N VAL A 25 3.41 -6.53 10.98
CA VAL A 25 4.71 -6.76 10.34
C VAL A 25 5.23 -8.10 10.84
N THR A 26 5.61 -8.99 9.93
CA THR A 26 6.17 -10.31 10.26
C THR A 26 7.61 -10.38 9.80
N LEU A 27 8.52 -10.63 10.74
CA LEU A 27 9.97 -10.78 10.52
C LEU A 27 10.30 -12.23 10.14
N GLY A 28 9.65 -12.73 9.08
CA GLY A 28 9.94 -13.99 8.36
C GLY A 28 10.45 -13.60 6.97
N PRO A 29 10.09 -14.23 5.82
CA PRO A 29 10.13 -13.41 4.61
C PRO A 29 9.31 -12.14 4.93
N LEU A 30 9.96 -10.97 4.88
CA LEU A 30 9.41 -9.75 5.48
C LEU A 30 8.05 -9.47 4.88
N THR A 31 7.02 -9.58 5.70
CA THR A 31 5.63 -9.50 5.24
C THR A 31 4.90 -8.43 6.01
N VAL A 32 4.30 -7.49 5.28
CA VAL A 32 3.52 -6.38 5.83
C VAL A 32 2.07 -6.54 5.42
N GLN A 33 1.16 -6.64 6.38
CA GLN A 33 -0.27 -6.74 6.14
C GLN A 33 -0.90 -5.34 6.06
N LEU A 34 -1.67 -5.11 5.00
CA LEU A 34 -2.29 -3.82 4.68
C LEU A 34 -3.80 -3.89 4.92
N HIS A 35 -4.34 -2.89 5.61
CA HIS A 35 -5.75 -2.70 5.84
C HIS A 35 -6.21 -1.30 5.40
N SER A 36 -7.50 -1.18 5.08
CA SER A 36 -8.14 0.12 4.88
C SER A 36 -8.29 0.85 6.23
N THR A 37 -8.64 2.13 6.17
CA THR A 37 -9.02 2.91 7.37
C THR A 37 -10.27 2.36 8.05
N GLU A 38 -11.09 1.62 7.32
CA GLU A 38 -12.31 0.96 7.81
C GLU A 38 -12.03 -0.45 8.35
N GLY A 39 -10.78 -0.91 8.29
CA GLY A 39 -10.35 -2.20 8.82
C GLY A 39 -10.39 -3.37 7.82
N GLU A 40 -10.81 -3.14 6.57
CA GLU A 40 -10.85 -4.18 5.54
C GLU A 40 -9.43 -4.63 5.13
N TYR A 41 -9.21 -5.94 4.97
CA TYR A 41 -7.92 -6.46 4.53
C TYR A 41 -7.69 -6.21 3.03
N LEU A 42 -6.65 -5.43 2.72
CA LEU A 42 -6.33 -5.00 1.35
C LEU A 42 -5.25 -5.86 0.68
N GLY A 43 -4.54 -6.68 1.44
CA GLY A 43 -3.48 -7.55 0.94
C GLY A 43 -2.19 -7.46 1.76
N SER A 44 -1.13 -8.06 1.23
CA SER A 44 0.18 -8.10 1.88
C SER A 44 1.30 -7.69 0.92
N VAL A 45 2.32 -7.03 1.46
CA VAL A 45 3.56 -6.71 0.74
C VAL A 45 4.65 -7.64 1.24
N THR A 46 5.33 -8.31 0.32
CA THR A 46 6.46 -9.21 0.61
C THR A 46 7.73 -8.85 -0.15
N ILE A 47 7.65 -7.92 -1.12
CA ILE A 47 8.74 -7.54 -2.02
C ILE A 47 8.81 -6.03 -2.19
N GLY A 48 9.95 -5.54 -2.70
CA GLY A 48 10.09 -4.13 -3.09
C GLY A 48 10.34 -3.17 -1.91
N PHE A 49 10.81 -3.68 -0.77
CA PHE A 49 11.26 -2.84 0.33
C PHE A 49 12.66 -2.27 0.04
N THR A 50 12.79 -0.94 0.04
CA THR A 50 14.11 -0.30 0.10
C THR A 50 14.72 -0.45 1.49
N LYS A 51 16.02 -0.21 1.63
CA LYS A 51 16.72 -0.32 2.93
C LYS A 51 16.08 0.59 3.99
N GLU A 52 15.76 1.82 3.61
CA GLU A 52 15.18 2.82 4.51
C GLU A 52 13.77 2.42 4.96
N ILE A 53 12.95 1.87 4.04
CA ILE A 53 11.63 1.37 4.39
C ILE A 53 11.76 0.18 5.34
N ARG A 54 12.73 -0.71 5.08
CA ARG A 54 12.96 -1.89 5.90
C ARG A 54 13.30 -1.51 7.35
N GLU A 55 14.22 -0.56 7.53
CA GLU A 55 14.59 -0.04 8.85
C GLU A 55 13.39 0.59 9.57
N LYS A 56 12.59 1.40 8.87
CA LYS A 56 11.37 2.00 9.46
C LYS A 56 10.32 0.97 9.86
N LEU A 57 10.13 -0.08 9.05
CA LEU A 57 9.19 -1.16 9.36
C LEU A 57 9.65 -2.00 10.55
N LEU A 58 10.97 -2.14 10.75
CA LEU A 58 11.55 -2.87 11.88
C LEU A 58 11.44 -2.08 13.19
N LEU A 59 11.53 -0.75 13.12
CA LEU A 59 11.42 0.15 14.28
C LEU A 59 9.96 0.50 14.62
N GLY A 60 9.06 0.48 13.63
CA GLY A 60 7.67 0.85 13.80
C GLY A 60 6.86 -0.23 14.51
N ILE A 61 6.05 0.18 15.49
CA ILE A 61 5.07 -0.68 16.16
C ILE A 61 3.72 -0.51 15.43
N PRO A 62 3.17 -1.55 14.78
CA PRO A 62 1.84 -1.48 14.18
C PRO A 62 0.73 -1.21 15.23
N PRO A 63 -0.34 -0.47 14.89
CA PRO A 63 -0.68 -0.01 13.54
C PRO A 63 -0.13 1.38 13.19
N PHE A 64 0.30 1.58 11.95
CA PHE A 64 0.71 2.89 11.42
C PHE A 64 0.36 3.06 9.95
N VAL A 65 0.31 4.31 9.47
CA VAL A 65 -0.10 4.62 8.09
C VAL A 65 1.10 4.59 7.15
N VAL A 66 0.92 3.94 6.02
CA VAL A 66 1.90 3.90 4.93
C VAL A 66 1.25 4.29 3.61
N LYS A 67 2.04 4.90 2.74
CA LYS A 67 1.64 5.15 1.35
C LYS A 67 2.13 3.99 0.49
N VAL A 68 1.22 3.34 -0.20
CA VAL A 68 1.49 2.22 -1.12
C VAL A 68 1.16 2.60 -2.54
N ARG A 69 1.89 2.03 -3.50
CA ARG A 69 1.51 1.99 -4.91
C ARG A 69 1.10 0.57 -5.29
N ALA A 70 0.10 0.43 -6.14
CA ALA A 70 -0.39 -0.85 -6.63
C ALA A 70 -0.71 -0.77 -8.12
N ARG A 71 -0.69 -1.91 -8.82
CA ARG A 71 -1.03 -2.02 -10.26
C ARG A 71 -2.54 -1.89 -10.53
N GLY A 72 -3.32 -1.54 -9.52
CA GLY A 72 -4.78 -1.51 -9.53
C GLY A 72 -5.37 -2.45 -8.48
N TRP A 73 -6.66 -2.73 -8.63
CA TRP A 73 -7.43 -3.58 -7.74
C TRP A 73 -7.66 -4.96 -8.36
N THR A 74 -7.78 -5.99 -7.53
CA THR A 74 -8.30 -7.30 -7.93
C THR A 74 -9.82 -7.31 -7.85
N SER A 75 -10.47 -8.29 -8.47
CA SER A 75 -11.93 -8.49 -8.38
C SER A 75 -12.41 -8.67 -6.93
N GLY A 76 -11.56 -9.17 -6.04
CA GLY A 76 -11.83 -9.32 -4.61
C GLY A 76 -11.50 -8.09 -3.76
N ARG A 77 -11.44 -6.88 -4.34
CA ARG A 77 -11.12 -5.61 -3.65
C ARG A 77 -9.76 -5.60 -2.91
N LYS A 78 -8.79 -6.40 -3.37
CA LYS A 78 -7.42 -6.38 -2.86
C LYS A 78 -6.51 -5.58 -3.78
N LEU A 79 -5.43 -5.02 -3.25
CA LEU A 79 -4.42 -4.34 -4.05
C LEU A 79 -3.59 -5.35 -4.85
N ARG A 80 -3.40 -5.08 -6.14
CA ARG A 80 -2.59 -5.93 -7.02
C ARG A 80 -1.12 -5.50 -6.98
N LEU A 81 -0.23 -6.41 -6.58
CA LEU A 81 1.22 -6.16 -6.46
C LEU A 81 1.53 -4.86 -5.69
N PRO A 82 1.05 -4.72 -4.44
CA PRO A 82 1.29 -3.51 -3.65
C PRO A 82 2.78 -3.39 -3.30
N GLN A 83 3.28 -2.15 -3.30
CA GLN A 83 4.64 -1.79 -2.89
C GLN A 83 4.57 -0.57 -1.98
N ILE A 84 5.29 -0.60 -0.86
CA ILE A 84 5.38 0.54 0.05
C ILE A 84 6.30 1.59 -0.57
N VAL A 85 5.81 2.82 -0.65
CA VAL A 85 6.54 3.98 -1.19
C VAL A 85 7.07 4.84 -0.04
N LYS A 86 6.28 5.01 1.01
CA LYS A 86 6.64 5.85 2.16
C LYS A 86 5.95 5.35 3.42
N VAL A 87 6.69 5.27 4.52
CA VAL A 87 6.13 5.18 5.88
C VAL A 87 5.94 6.61 6.38
N LYS A 88 4.70 6.97 6.74
CA LYS A 88 4.39 8.32 7.24
C LYS A 88 4.86 8.49 8.68
#